data_AF-A0A2W1JR01-F1
#
_entry.id   AF-A0A2W1JR01-F1
#
_cell.length_a   1.000
_cell.length_b   1.000
_cell.length_c   1.000
_cell.angle_alpha   90.00
_cell.angle_beta   90.00
_cell.angle_gamma   90.00
#
_symmetry.space_group_name_H-M   'P 1'
#
loop_
_entity.id
_entity.type
_entity.pdbx_description
1 polymer ?
#
loop_
_entity_poly.entity_id
_entity_poly.type
_entity_poly.pdbx_seq_one_letter_code
_entity_poly.pdbx_strand_id
1 'polypeptide(L)'
;MNKNRLTQRLIATAGMTLIGLASFGLVSKAGAVGITGGSYTLDNHPDGSASSPFYGLRLDGLLSGKSKDIYTFNFTEGGASVALDYDDTSNTINISGTAYGGLDQGDSYSAPELFSINFTYRNVQQVAGDDDLWVDGSQAGSSTGTITRQTSGDVYNLADFSGANAYSFRLGDGDNNQGHRGHQGISGWGWLNHAPADQDPSLSPHLYSSDWLFTAQSKPAAVPESPLTAGALALLVGGFIALKRKQRIA
;
A
#
# COMPACT_ATOMS: atom_id res chain seq x y z
N MET A 1 -16.45 15.62 -97.30
CA MET A 1 -16.98 14.31 -96.84
C MET A 1 -17.20 14.37 -95.34
N ASN A 2 -18.40 13.99 -94.90
CA ASN A 2 -18.80 13.39 -93.60
C ASN A 2 -17.90 13.55 -92.37
N LYS A 3 -18.37 13.65 -91.13
CA LYS A 3 -19.64 13.84 -90.41
C LYS A 3 -19.19 13.66 -88.93
N ASN A 4 -19.79 14.39 -87.99
CA ASN A 4 -20.21 13.95 -86.64
C ASN A 4 -19.24 13.10 -85.78
N ARG A 5 -19.12 13.23 -84.46
CA ARG A 5 -19.83 13.84 -83.33
C ARG A 5 -19.03 13.34 -82.09
N LEU A 6 -19.12 14.07 -80.98
CA LEU A 6 -19.44 13.57 -79.62
C LEU A 6 -18.58 14.18 -78.52
N THR A 7 -19.30 14.99 -77.76
CA THR A 7 -19.24 15.33 -76.34
C THR A 7 -18.66 14.22 -75.44
N GLN A 8 -17.73 14.60 -74.57
CA GLN A 8 -17.57 13.98 -73.24
C GLN A 8 -17.32 15.06 -72.20
N ARG A 9 -18.25 15.15 -71.24
CA ARG A 9 -18.14 15.91 -70.00
C ARG A 9 -17.31 15.08 -69.02
N LEU A 10 -16.20 15.63 -68.51
CA LEU A 10 -15.54 15.10 -67.33
C LEU A 10 -16.18 15.72 -66.08
N ILE A 11 -16.74 14.85 -65.23
CA ILE A 11 -17.12 15.14 -63.85
C ILE A 11 -15.88 14.83 -63.01
N ALA A 12 -15.31 15.84 -62.35
CA ALA A 12 -14.22 15.66 -61.40
C ALA A 12 -14.80 15.36 -60.01
N THR A 13 -14.65 14.11 -59.57
CA THR A 13 -14.90 13.67 -58.20
C THR A 13 -13.54 13.36 -57.57
N ALA A 14 -13.10 14.17 -56.61
CA ALA A 14 -12.00 13.85 -55.69
C ALA A 14 -12.57 14.13 -54.29
N GLY A 15 -12.64 13.18 -53.36
CA GLY A 15 -11.69 12.12 -53.05
C GLY A 15 -11.27 12.34 -51.60
N MET A 16 -12.21 12.18 -50.67
CA MET A 16 -11.99 12.41 -49.23
C MET A 16 -11.40 11.13 -48.63
N THR A 17 -10.08 11.09 -48.49
CA THR A 17 -9.35 9.98 -47.87
C THR A 17 -9.52 10.05 -46.35
N LEU A 18 -10.37 9.18 -45.80
CA LEU A 18 -10.51 8.97 -44.36
C LEU A 18 -9.34 8.09 -43.89
N ILE A 19 -8.38 8.66 -43.17
CA ILE A 19 -7.32 7.90 -42.49
C ILE A 19 -7.95 7.30 -41.23
N GLY A 20 -8.39 6.04 -41.32
CA GLY A 20 -8.80 5.25 -40.17
C GLY A 20 -7.59 4.89 -39.33
N LEU A 21 -7.35 5.63 -38.26
CA LEU A 21 -6.41 5.22 -37.21
C LEU A 21 -7.02 4.02 -36.47
N ALA A 22 -6.59 2.81 -36.82
CA ALA A 22 -6.86 1.62 -36.04
C ALA A 22 -6.02 1.69 -34.76
N SER A 23 -6.61 2.21 -33.68
CA SER A 23 -6.07 2.08 -32.34
C SER A 23 -6.15 0.61 -31.93
N PHE A 24 -5.06 -0.13 -32.15
CA PHE A 24 -4.82 -1.43 -31.52
C PHE A 24 -4.75 -1.21 -30.02
N GLY A 25 -5.87 -1.45 -29.33
CA GLY A 25 -5.89 -1.59 -27.89
C GLY A 25 -5.11 -2.84 -27.52
N LEU A 26 -3.85 -2.66 -27.15
CA LEU A 26 -3.14 -3.66 -26.35
C LEU A 26 -3.90 -3.76 -25.03
N VAL A 27 -4.79 -4.74 -24.93
CA VAL A 27 -5.30 -5.20 -23.65
C VAL A 27 -4.15 -5.94 -23.02
N SER A 28 -3.30 -5.21 -22.29
CA SER A 28 -2.32 -5.80 -21.40
C SER A 28 -3.11 -6.60 -20.37
N LYS A 29 -3.09 -7.92 -20.51
CA LYS A 29 -3.48 -8.81 -19.42
C LYS A 29 -2.43 -8.55 -18.33
N ALA A 30 -2.78 -7.74 -17.33
CA ALA A 30 -1.96 -7.63 -16.14
C ALA A 30 -1.83 -9.05 -15.61
N GLY A 31 -0.65 -9.65 -15.75
CA GLY A 31 -0.33 -10.82 -14.95
C GLY A 31 -0.36 -10.38 -13.50
N ALA A 32 -0.89 -11.22 -12.61
CA ALA A 32 -0.85 -10.99 -11.18
C ALA A 32 0.58 -10.62 -10.80
N VAL A 33 0.79 -9.36 -10.47
CA VAL A 33 2.09 -8.87 -10.03
C VAL A 33 2.10 -9.20 -8.55
N GLY A 34 2.69 -10.34 -8.19
CA GLY A 34 2.80 -10.74 -6.80
C GLY A 34 3.41 -9.62 -5.95
N ILE A 35 3.08 -9.62 -4.66
CA ILE A 35 3.52 -8.59 -3.73
C ILE A 35 5.06 -8.51 -3.75
N THR A 36 5.59 -7.36 -4.15
CA THR A 36 7.04 -7.14 -4.33
C THR A 36 7.64 -6.34 -3.19
N GLY A 37 8.96 -6.43 -3.01
CA GLY A 37 9.67 -5.60 -2.04
C GLY A 37 9.45 -4.10 -2.29
N GLY A 38 9.22 -3.33 -1.22
CA GLY A 38 8.93 -1.91 -1.28
C GLY A 38 8.13 -1.38 -0.09
N SER A 39 7.80 -0.09 -0.17
CA SER A 39 6.99 0.60 0.85
C SER A 39 5.52 0.63 0.45
N TYR A 40 4.64 0.52 1.43
CA TYR A 40 3.20 0.54 1.29
C TYR A 40 2.60 1.48 2.33
N THR A 41 1.59 2.27 1.95
CA THR A 41 0.76 3.00 2.91
C THR A 41 -0.35 2.09 3.39
N LEU A 42 -0.65 2.12 4.69
CA LEU A 42 -1.69 1.30 5.29
C LEU A 42 -2.93 2.12 5.60
N ASP A 43 -4.10 1.58 5.23
CA ASP A 43 -5.40 2.14 5.56
C ASP A 43 -6.20 1.14 6.41
N ASN A 44 -7.23 1.62 7.11
CA ASN A 44 -8.13 0.71 7.82
C ASN A 44 -8.83 -0.21 6.82
N HIS A 45 -9.01 -1.48 7.17
CA HIS A 45 -9.79 -2.36 6.31
C HIS A 45 -11.26 -1.89 6.24
N PRO A 46 -11.91 -1.90 5.07
CA PRO A 46 -13.33 -1.50 4.96
C PRO A 46 -14.28 -2.46 5.68
N ASP A 47 -13.83 -3.70 5.89
CA ASP A 47 -14.47 -4.68 6.77
C ASP A 47 -13.83 -4.72 8.17
N GLY A 48 -13.16 -3.63 8.56
CA GLY A 48 -12.53 -3.46 9.86
C GLY A 48 -13.51 -3.61 11.02
N SER A 49 -14.81 -3.61 10.75
CA SER A 49 -15.84 -3.84 11.74
C SER A 49 -17.21 -3.84 11.05
N ALA A 50 -18.13 -4.71 11.44
CA ALA A 50 -19.56 -4.45 11.16
C ALA A 50 -20.11 -3.21 11.92
N SER A 51 -19.26 -2.41 12.59
CA SER A 51 -19.57 -1.09 13.19
C SER A 51 -18.32 -0.27 13.56
N SER A 52 -18.27 0.99 13.13
CA SER A 52 -17.26 2.04 13.48
C SER A 52 -16.78 2.01 14.93
N PRO A 53 -15.57 2.51 15.26
CA PRO A 53 -14.52 3.02 14.38
C PRO A 53 -13.80 1.91 13.61
N PHE A 54 -13.64 2.12 12.30
CA PHE A 54 -12.77 1.27 11.48
C PHE A 54 -11.33 1.35 12.00
N TYR A 55 -10.64 0.21 12.00
CA TYR A 55 -9.28 0.12 12.50
C TYR A 55 -8.36 -0.62 11.53
N GLY A 56 -7.07 -0.35 11.68
CA GLY A 56 -5.96 -1.12 11.11
C GLY A 56 -5.33 -2.08 12.12
N LEU A 57 -5.51 -1.80 13.41
CA LEU A 57 -5.02 -2.58 14.55
C LEU A 57 -6.03 -2.59 15.69
N ARG A 58 -6.17 -3.73 16.37
CA ARG A 58 -6.95 -3.90 17.60
C ARG A 58 -6.11 -4.59 18.68
N LEU A 59 -6.16 -4.08 19.91
CA LEU A 59 -5.43 -4.62 21.07
C LEU A 59 -6.33 -4.64 22.33
N ASP A 60 -7.11 -5.69 22.50
CA ASP A 60 -8.08 -5.78 23.60
C ASP A 60 -7.41 -5.79 24.97
N GLY A 61 -7.83 -4.89 25.86
CA GLY A 61 -7.32 -4.79 27.22
C GLY A 61 -5.98 -4.06 27.33
N LEU A 62 -5.48 -3.39 26.29
CA LEU A 62 -4.14 -2.78 26.26
C LEU A 62 -3.75 -2.02 27.55
N LEU A 63 -4.63 -1.15 28.05
CA LEU A 63 -4.35 -0.34 29.24
C LEU A 63 -4.88 -0.94 30.55
N SER A 64 -5.86 -1.85 30.49
CA SER A 64 -6.60 -2.32 31.67
C SER A 64 -6.36 -3.78 32.03
N GLY A 65 -5.75 -4.55 31.12
CA GLY A 65 -5.65 -6.01 31.17
C GLY A 65 -6.98 -6.75 31.00
N LYS A 66 -8.08 -6.06 30.67
CA LYS A 66 -9.41 -6.67 30.55
C LYS A 66 -9.79 -6.80 29.08
N SER A 67 -10.00 -8.03 28.61
CA SER A 67 -10.36 -8.32 27.21
C SER A 67 -11.66 -7.65 26.72
N LYS A 68 -12.55 -7.23 27.62
CA LYS A 68 -13.77 -6.50 27.26
C LYS A 68 -13.52 -5.03 26.89
N ASP A 69 -12.36 -4.50 27.25
CA ASP A 69 -11.99 -3.11 26.98
C ASP A 69 -11.30 -3.09 25.61
N ILE A 70 -12.08 -2.89 24.56
CA ILE A 70 -11.60 -2.97 23.17
C ILE A 70 -10.83 -1.69 22.84
N TYR A 71 -9.54 -1.81 22.50
CA TYR A 71 -8.76 -0.69 21.97
C TYR A 71 -8.55 -0.89 20.48
N THR A 72 -8.92 0.11 19.70
CA THR A 72 -8.81 0.10 18.25
C THR A 72 -8.03 1.33 17.78
N PHE A 73 -7.31 1.17 16.68
CA PHE A 73 -6.39 2.17 16.15
C PHE A 73 -6.63 2.40 14.67
N ASN A 74 -6.94 3.64 14.34
CA ASN A 74 -7.18 4.14 13.00
C ASN A 74 -5.85 4.55 12.33
N PHE A 75 -5.66 4.19 11.07
CA PHE A 75 -4.46 4.48 10.29
C PHE A 75 -4.58 5.69 9.35
N THR A 76 -5.78 6.25 9.17
CA THR A 76 -6.08 7.29 8.17
C THR A 76 -6.60 8.61 8.74
N GLU A 77 -7.04 8.62 10.00
CA GLU A 77 -7.64 9.79 10.65
C GLU A 77 -6.82 10.29 11.85
N GLY A 78 -7.14 11.49 12.35
CA GLY A 78 -6.59 11.99 13.62
C GLY A 78 -5.09 12.28 13.60
N GLY A 79 -4.46 12.40 12.41
CA GLY A 79 -3.00 12.55 12.27
C GLY A 79 -2.25 11.23 12.14
N ALA A 80 -2.97 10.11 11.96
CA ALA A 80 -2.38 8.82 11.68
C ALA A 80 -1.68 8.79 10.30
N SER A 81 -0.63 7.99 10.24
CA SER A 81 0.16 7.65 9.06
C SER A 81 0.96 6.40 9.40
N VAL A 82 0.49 5.23 8.96
CA VAL A 82 1.18 3.95 9.14
C VAL A 82 1.61 3.42 7.78
N ALA A 83 2.81 2.86 7.74
CA ALA A 83 3.40 2.27 6.55
C ALA A 83 3.90 0.85 6.84
N LEU A 84 4.02 0.08 5.76
CA LEU A 84 4.62 -1.23 5.73
C LEU A 84 5.79 -1.20 4.75
N ASP A 85 6.97 -1.63 5.18
CA ASP A 85 8.13 -1.83 4.32
C ASP A 85 8.42 -3.33 4.22
N TYR A 86 8.30 -3.90 3.02
CA TYR A 86 8.68 -5.28 2.73
C TYR A 86 10.07 -5.33 2.09
N ASP A 87 11.01 -5.97 2.77
CA ASP A 87 12.32 -6.33 2.23
C ASP A 87 12.29 -7.81 1.82
N ASP A 88 12.26 -8.05 0.51
CA ASP A 88 12.24 -9.38 -0.10
C ASP A 88 13.62 -10.06 -0.09
N THR A 89 14.69 -9.32 0.19
CA THR A 89 16.05 -9.85 0.33
C THR A 89 16.27 -10.42 1.72
N SER A 90 15.79 -9.73 2.77
CA SER A 90 15.85 -10.23 4.14
C SER A 90 14.61 -10.98 4.60
N ASN A 91 13.58 -11.08 3.77
CA ASN A 91 12.30 -11.74 4.11
C ASN A 91 11.68 -11.16 5.39
N THR A 92 11.62 -9.83 5.46
CA THR A 92 11.09 -9.09 6.61
C THR A 92 10.07 -8.06 6.19
N ILE A 93 9.02 -7.93 6.99
CA ILE A 93 8.03 -6.86 6.86
C ILE A 93 8.13 -5.98 8.11
N ASN A 94 8.34 -4.68 7.95
CA ASN A 94 8.31 -3.71 9.04
C ASN A 94 7.06 -2.84 8.93
N ILE A 95 6.16 -2.93 9.92
CA ILE A 95 4.99 -2.07 10.06
C ILE A 95 5.35 -0.97 11.06
N SER A 96 5.36 0.28 10.62
CA SER A 96 5.73 1.40 11.48
C SER A 96 5.01 2.70 11.13
N GLY A 97 4.90 3.59 12.10
CA GLY A 97 4.30 4.90 11.90
C GLY A 97 3.53 5.38 13.13
N THR A 98 2.55 6.24 12.89
CA THR A 98 1.68 6.79 13.94
C THR A 98 0.25 6.36 13.67
N ALA A 99 -0.44 5.81 14.66
CA ALA A 99 -1.86 5.51 14.61
C ALA A 99 -2.64 6.39 15.59
N TYR A 100 -3.91 6.66 15.30
CA TYR A 100 -4.82 7.41 16.17
C TYR A 100 -5.82 6.44 16.78
N GLY A 101 -5.92 6.37 18.10
CA GLY A 101 -6.78 5.36 18.73
C GLY A 101 -7.02 5.59 20.20
N GLY A 102 -7.80 4.68 20.79
CA GLY A 102 -8.19 4.73 22.19
C GLY A 102 -9.16 3.60 22.52
N LEU A 103 -9.81 3.71 23.68
CA LEU A 103 -10.85 2.76 24.07
C LEU A 103 -12.09 2.98 23.20
N ASP A 104 -12.47 1.96 22.47
CA ASP A 104 -13.62 1.95 21.57
C ASP A 104 -14.94 2.10 22.34
N GLN A 105 -15.83 2.99 21.89
CA GLN A 105 -17.18 3.23 22.43
C GLN A 105 -18.30 2.90 21.42
N GLY A 106 -17.98 2.27 20.30
CA GLY A 106 -18.92 1.80 19.27
C GLY A 106 -19.18 2.79 18.12
N ASP A 107 -18.81 4.06 18.27
CA ASP A 107 -18.77 5.03 17.16
C ASP A 107 -17.63 6.04 17.27
N SER A 108 -16.88 5.98 18.38
CA SER A 108 -15.90 6.97 18.80
C SER A 108 -14.91 6.35 19.78
N TYR A 109 -13.87 7.11 20.10
CA TYR A 109 -12.88 6.73 21.11
C TYR A 109 -13.10 7.52 22.40
N SER A 110 -12.94 6.85 23.54
CA SER A 110 -12.75 7.51 24.82
C SER A 110 -11.29 7.92 24.98
N ALA A 111 -11.07 9.22 25.24
CA ALA A 111 -9.75 9.84 25.41
C ALA A 111 -8.72 9.43 24.34
N PRO A 112 -9.01 9.64 23.05
CA PRO A 112 -8.11 9.21 21.99
C PRO A 112 -6.79 9.98 22.01
N GLU A 113 -5.74 9.31 21.55
CA GLU A 113 -4.42 9.89 21.38
C GLU A 113 -3.67 9.25 20.20
N LEU A 114 -2.46 9.74 19.96
CA LEU A 114 -1.55 9.16 18.98
C LEU A 114 -0.67 8.10 19.62
N PHE A 115 -0.43 7.04 18.86
CA PHE A 115 0.43 5.92 19.23
C PHE A 115 1.48 5.69 18.15
N SER A 116 2.74 5.59 18.55
CA SER A 116 3.83 5.19 17.65
C SER A 116 3.91 3.67 17.58
N ILE A 117 3.88 3.11 16.37
CA ILE A 117 3.99 1.67 16.11
C ILE A 117 5.35 1.38 15.46
N ASN A 118 5.99 0.30 15.89
CA ASN A 118 7.14 -0.29 15.21
C ASN A 118 7.14 -1.81 15.45
N PHE A 119 6.82 -2.59 14.43
CA PHE A 119 6.70 -4.03 14.51
C PHE A 119 7.37 -4.70 13.31
N THR A 120 8.21 -5.70 13.55
CA THR A 120 8.91 -6.43 12.49
C THR A 120 8.47 -7.89 12.46
N TYR A 121 7.86 -8.27 11.34
CA TYR A 121 7.69 -9.66 10.93
C TYR A 121 8.98 -10.20 10.33
N ARG A 122 9.35 -11.41 10.75
CA ARG A 122 10.52 -12.16 10.28
C ARG A 122 10.08 -13.44 9.56
N ASN A 123 10.97 -13.99 8.74
CA ASN A 123 10.72 -15.23 8.01
C ASN A 123 9.46 -15.16 7.14
N VAL A 124 9.23 -13.98 6.54
CA VAL A 124 8.14 -13.76 5.59
C VAL A 124 8.43 -14.59 4.35
N GLN A 125 7.48 -15.39 3.92
CA GLN A 125 7.64 -16.27 2.76
C GLN A 125 6.39 -16.23 1.89
N GLN A 126 6.55 -16.59 0.63
CA GLN A 126 5.42 -16.76 -0.27
C GLN A 126 4.58 -17.98 0.15
N VAL A 127 3.27 -17.86 0.07
CA VAL A 127 2.33 -18.96 0.27
C VAL A 127 2.46 -19.93 -0.91
N ALA A 128 2.57 -21.23 -0.65
CA ALA A 128 2.80 -22.22 -1.71
C ALA A 128 1.61 -22.27 -2.69
N GLY A 129 1.87 -21.97 -3.97
CA GLY A 129 0.86 -21.98 -5.04
C GLY A 129 -0.02 -20.73 -5.09
N ASP A 130 0.38 -19.67 -4.40
CA ASP A 130 -0.35 -18.41 -4.21
C ASP A 130 0.69 -17.27 -4.23
N ASP A 131 0.30 -16.06 -4.57
CA ASP A 131 1.14 -14.85 -4.61
C ASP A 131 1.09 -14.02 -3.33
N ASP A 132 0.32 -14.49 -2.34
CA ASP A 132 0.33 -13.97 -0.98
C ASP A 132 1.65 -14.25 -0.24
N LEU A 133 1.92 -13.41 0.76
CA LEU A 133 3.00 -13.57 1.72
C LEU A 133 2.45 -13.95 3.08
N TRP A 134 3.17 -14.77 3.84
CA TRP A 134 2.79 -15.11 5.21
C TRP A 134 4.00 -15.37 6.12
N VAL A 135 3.73 -15.38 7.42
CA VAL A 135 4.64 -15.90 8.45
C VAL A 135 4.04 -17.20 8.97
N ASP A 136 4.77 -18.30 8.81
CA ASP A 136 4.33 -19.63 9.24
C ASP A 136 4.02 -19.65 10.75
N GLY A 137 2.91 -20.30 11.12
CA GLY A 137 2.42 -20.33 12.49
C GLY A 137 3.37 -21.03 13.45
N SER A 138 4.26 -21.90 12.96
CA SER A 138 5.36 -22.51 13.74
C SER A 138 6.46 -21.52 14.13
N GLN A 139 6.50 -20.34 13.52
CA GLN A 139 7.43 -19.25 13.84
C GLN A 139 6.80 -18.17 14.72
N ALA A 140 5.53 -18.34 15.14
CA ALA A 140 4.85 -17.36 15.98
C ALA A 140 5.60 -17.11 17.30
N GLY A 141 5.61 -15.86 17.74
CA GLY A 141 6.39 -15.34 18.86
C GLY A 141 7.80 -14.86 18.48
N SER A 142 8.28 -15.14 17.26
CA SER A 142 9.59 -14.65 16.79
C SER A 142 9.55 -13.25 16.18
N SER A 143 8.37 -12.81 15.75
CA SER A 143 8.16 -11.45 15.24
C SER A 143 7.69 -10.57 16.40
N THR A 144 8.35 -9.43 16.57
CA THR A 144 8.14 -8.59 17.75
C THR A 144 8.17 -7.11 17.38
N GLY A 145 7.66 -6.30 18.31
CA GLY A 145 7.59 -4.86 18.14
C GLY A 145 7.12 -4.16 19.39
N THR A 146 6.75 -2.90 19.21
CA THR A 146 6.18 -2.07 20.26
C THR A 146 5.08 -1.17 19.72
N ILE A 147 4.18 -0.79 20.62
CA ILE A 147 3.29 0.36 20.48
C ILE A 147 3.52 1.30 21.67
N THR A 148 3.69 2.59 21.40
CA THR A 148 4.04 3.59 22.41
C THR A 148 3.01 4.72 22.42
N ARG A 149 2.47 5.05 23.58
CA ARG A 149 1.62 6.23 23.78
C ARG A 149 2.44 7.49 23.59
N GLN A 150 2.06 8.36 22.65
CA GLN A 150 2.84 9.59 22.40
C GLN A 150 2.67 10.62 23.53
N THR A 151 1.57 10.58 24.28
CA THR A 151 1.32 11.55 25.36
C THR A 151 2.10 11.24 26.63
N SER A 152 2.14 9.96 27.05
CA SER A 152 2.80 9.53 28.29
C SER A 152 4.18 8.91 28.08
N GLY A 153 4.46 8.39 26.89
CA GLY A 153 5.66 7.58 26.62
C GLY A 153 5.55 6.14 27.10
N ASP A 154 4.39 5.67 27.56
CA ASP A 154 4.20 4.28 27.96
C ASP A 154 4.38 3.36 26.75
N VAL A 155 5.20 2.31 26.92
CA VAL A 155 5.52 1.34 25.88
C VAL A 155 4.85 0.00 26.21
N TYR A 156 4.30 -0.63 25.18
CA TYR A 156 3.76 -1.98 25.22
C TYR A 156 4.50 -2.84 24.19
N ASN A 157 5.00 -3.97 24.65
CA ASN A 157 5.65 -4.96 23.81
C ASN A 157 4.58 -5.71 23.02
N LEU A 158 4.88 -6.02 21.75
CA LEU A 158 4.04 -6.79 20.86
C LEU A 158 4.80 -8.04 20.40
N ALA A 159 4.07 -9.15 20.24
CA ALA A 159 4.56 -10.36 19.57
C ALA A 159 3.49 -10.91 18.65
N ASP A 160 3.88 -11.53 17.55
CA ASP A 160 2.94 -12.22 16.67
C ASP A 160 2.37 -13.48 17.33
N PHE A 161 1.14 -13.81 16.96
CA PHE A 161 0.42 -14.96 17.50
C PHE A 161 -0.26 -15.70 16.35
N SER A 162 -0.19 -17.02 16.34
CA SER A 162 -0.90 -17.87 15.37
C SER A 162 -2.08 -18.60 15.99
N GLY A 163 -2.07 -18.84 17.31
CA GLY A 163 -3.07 -19.65 17.97
C GLY A 163 -3.16 -21.06 17.36
N ALA A 164 -4.31 -21.39 16.77
CA ALA A 164 -4.52 -22.65 16.05
C ALA A 164 -4.39 -22.50 14.52
N ASN A 165 -4.02 -21.32 14.03
CA ASN A 165 -3.90 -21.04 12.60
C ASN A 165 -2.54 -21.50 12.06
N ALA A 166 -2.48 -21.76 10.75
CA ALA A 166 -1.26 -22.16 10.06
C ALA A 166 -0.24 -21.01 9.88
N TYR A 167 -0.64 -19.77 10.19
CA TYR A 167 0.18 -18.56 10.05
C TYR A 167 -0.13 -17.58 11.19
N SER A 168 0.81 -16.69 11.50
CA SER A 168 0.60 -15.57 12.42
C SER A 168 0.25 -14.27 11.70
N PHE A 169 0.68 -14.13 10.44
CA PHE A 169 0.40 -12.99 9.58
C PHE A 169 0.30 -13.41 8.12
N ARG A 170 -0.58 -12.75 7.36
CA ARG A 170 -0.69 -12.89 5.92
C ARG A 170 -0.92 -11.51 5.29
N LEU A 171 -0.21 -11.24 4.21
CA LEU A 171 -0.38 -10.08 3.33
C LEU A 171 -0.73 -10.64 1.97
N GLY A 172 -1.93 -10.34 1.48
CA GLY A 172 -2.47 -10.99 0.29
C GLY A 172 -3.33 -10.10 -0.57
N ASP A 173 -3.55 -10.51 -1.82
CA ASP A 173 -4.25 -9.70 -2.82
C ASP A 173 -5.51 -10.37 -3.42
N GLY A 174 -6.14 -9.64 -4.35
CA GLY A 174 -7.41 -9.99 -4.97
C GLY A 174 -7.38 -11.16 -5.94
N ASP A 175 -6.23 -11.48 -6.53
CA ASP A 175 -6.18 -12.06 -7.88
C ASP A 175 -6.47 -13.57 -7.92
N ASN A 176 -6.40 -14.26 -6.77
CA ASN A 176 -6.71 -15.69 -6.66
C ASN A 176 -7.70 -16.06 -5.52
N ASN A 177 -7.98 -15.14 -4.58
CA ASN A 177 -8.81 -15.41 -3.40
C ASN A 177 -9.78 -14.26 -3.01
N GLN A 178 -9.94 -13.23 -3.85
CA GLN A 178 -10.69 -11.99 -3.54
C GLN A 178 -10.11 -11.16 -2.38
N GLY A 179 -8.80 -11.27 -2.11
CA GLY A 179 -8.17 -10.61 -0.98
C GLY A 179 -8.67 -11.16 0.36
N HIS A 180 -8.50 -10.38 1.42
CA HIS A 180 -9.13 -10.69 2.70
C HIS A 180 -10.57 -10.17 2.70
N ARG A 181 -11.54 -11.08 2.89
CA ARG A 181 -12.98 -10.75 3.05
C ARG A 181 -13.59 -9.97 1.87
N GLY A 182 -13.16 -10.25 0.64
CA GLY A 182 -13.74 -9.68 -0.58
C GLY A 182 -13.23 -8.29 -0.96
N HIS A 183 -12.21 -7.78 -0.26
CA HIS A 183 -11.57 -6.51 -0.63
C HIS A 183 -10.78 -6.66 -1.94
N GLN A 184 -10.99 -5.71 -2.86
CA GLN A 184 -10.24 -5.63 -4.13
C GLN A 184 -8.96 -4.81 -3.90
N GLY A 185 -7.85 -5.47 -3.65
CA GLY A 185 -6.56 -4.84 -3.34
C GLY A 185 -5.73 -5.72 -2.41
N ILE A 186 -4.64 -5.16 -1.87
CA ILE A 186 -3.80 -5.85 -0.89
C ILE A 186 -4.40 -5.64 0.49
N SER A 187 -4.57 -6.72 1.25
CA SER A 187 -4.96 -6.70 2.66
C SER A 187 -3.91 -7.39 3.53
N GLY A 188 -3.68 -6.88 4.73
CA GLY A 188 -2.86 -7.52 5.75
C GLY A 188 -3.71 -7.90 6.96
N TRP A 189 -3.53 -9.13 7.45
CA TRP A 189 -4.21 -9.62 8.64
C TRP A 189 -3.35 -10.63 9.41
N GLY A 190 -3.55 -10.68 10.72
CA GLY A 190 -2.79 -11.55 11.60
C GLY A 190 -3.10 -11.27 13.05
N TRP A 191 -2.67 -12.13 13.96
CA TRP A 191 -2.96 -11.97 15.39
C TRP A 191 -1.72 -11.55 16.14
N LEU A 192 -1.95 -10.87 17.26
CA LEU A 192 -0.91 -10.34 18.13
C LEU A 192 -1.18 -10.71 19.58
N ASN A 193 -0.11 -10.82 20.34
CA ASN A 193 -0.12 -10.62 21.78
C ASN A 193 0.50 -9.27 22.11
N HIS A 194 0.12 -8.72 23.26
CA HIS A 194 0.71 -7.52 23.80
C HIS A 194 0.87 -7.63 25.33
N ALA A 195 1.85 -6.92 25.87
CA ALA A 195 2.12 -6.84 27.30
C ALA A 195 2.79 -5.50 27.64
N PRO A 196 2.77 -5.07 28.92
CA PRO A 196 3.59 -3.96 29.39
C PRO A 196 5.08 -4.16 29.07
N ALA A 197 5.85 -3.07 28.97
CA ALA A 197 7.26 -3.09 28.57
C ALA A 197 8.18 -4.03 29.38
N ASP A 198 7.85 -4.30 30.64
CA ASP A 198 8.60 -5.17 31.54
C ASP A 198 8.22 -6.65 31.43
N GLN A 199 7.32 -7.00 30.51
CA GLN A 199 6.78 -8.35 30.33
C GLN A 199 6.97 -8.85 28.90
N ASP A 200 7.12 -10.16 28.77
CA ASP A 200 7.19 -10.84 27.48
C ASP A 200 5.76 -11.11 26.95
N PRO A 201 5.36 -10.49 25.82
CA PRO A 201 4.04 -10.70 25.23
C PRO A 201 3.86 -12.12 24.68
N SER A 202 4.94 -12.85 24.34
CA SER A 202 4.83 -14.24 23.86
C SER A 202 4.41 -15.22 24.97
N LEU A 203 4.62 -14.85 26.24
CA LEU A 203 4.24 -15.63 27.41
C LEU A 203 2.89 -15.23 28.00
N SER A 204 2.33 -14.10 27.54
CA SER A 204 1.06 -13.59 28.03
C SER A 204 -0.11 -14.38 27.42
N PRO A 205 -1.15 -14.73 28.21
CA PRO A 205 -2.34 -15.35 27.64
C PRO A 205 -2.96 -14.42 26.60
N HIS A 206 -3.19 -14.94 25.40
CA HIS A 206 -3.76 -14.16 24.31
C HIS A 206 -5.11 -13.56 24.71
N LEU A 207 -5.23 -12.23 24.63
CA LEU A 207 -6.48 -11.53 24.83
C LEU A 207 -7.26 -11.57 23.51
N TYR A 208 -8.37 -12.31 23.54
CA TYR A 208 -9.20 -12.64 22.38
C TYR A 208 -9.48 -11.40 21.53
N SER A 209 -9.18 -11.48 20.21
CA SER A 209 -9.37 -10.43 19.19
C SER A 209 -8.29 -9.34 19.09
N SER A 210 -7.07 -9.57 19.57
CA SER A 210 -5.94 -8.69 19.22
C SER A 210 -5.37 -9.04 17.84
N ASP A 211 -5.50 -8.14 16.87
CA ASP A 211 -5.18 -8.42 15.46
C ASP A 211 -4.74 -7.18 14.66
N TRP A 212 -4.07 -7.45 13.54
CA TRP A 212 -3.95 -6.55 12.40
C TRP A 212 -5.12 -6.81 11.46
N LEU A 213 -5.68 -5.74 10.90
CA LEU A 213 -6.66 -5.81 9.84
C LEU A 213 -6.65 -4.52 9.01
N PHE A 214 -5.87 -4.49 7.94
CA PHE A 214 -5.66 -3.28 7.14
C PHE A 214 -5.67 -3.59 5.64
N THR A 215 -5.78 -2.53 4.84
CA THR A 215 -5.47 -2.56 3.40
C THR A 215 -4.16 -1.85 3.14
N ALA A 216 -3.46 -2.24 2.07
CA ALA A 216 -2.16 -1.69 1.71
C ALA A 216 -2.17 -1.18 0.26
N GLN A 217 -1.58 -0.01 0.05
CA GLN A 217 -1.34 0.54 -1.28
C GLN A 217 0.15 0.73 -1.49
N SER A 218 0.68 0.21 -2.60
CA SER A 218 2.10 0.40 -2.92
C SER A 218 2.42 1.89 -3.08
N LYS A 219 3.47 2.32 -2.39
CA LYS A 219 4.00 3.66 -2.54
C LYS A 219 4.91 3.65 -3.76
N PRO A 220 4.65 4.49 -4.79
CA PRO A 220 5.55 4.60 -5.92
C PRO A 220 6.95 4.92 -5.40
N ALA A 221 7.96 4.18 -5.88
CA ALA A 221 9.35 4.53 -5.61
C ALA A 221 9.53 6.00 -6.00
N ALA A 222 10.16 6.79 -5.12
CA ALA A 222 10.48 8.18 -5.45
C ALA A 222 11.28 8.14 -6.76
N VAL A 223 10.71 8.71 -7.82
CA VAL A 223 11.41 8.79 -9.10
C VAL A 223 12.67 9.60 -8.82
N PRO A 224 13.89 9.03 -8.94
CA PRO A 224 15.08 9.81 -8.74
C PRO A 224 15.02 10.96 -9.74
N GLU A 225 15.05 12.20 -9.23
CA GLU A 225 15.05 13.39 -10.10
C GLU A 225 16.19 13.20 -11.10
N SER A 226 15.84 12.92 -12.35
CA SER A 226 16.85 12.72 -13.37
C SER A 226 17.58 14.06 -13.53
N PRO A 227 18.91 14.13 -13.35
CA PRO A 227 19.66 15.39 -13.47
C PRO A 227 19.64 16.00 -14.89
N LEU A 228 18.91 15.38 -15.83
CA LEU A 228 18.84 15.76 -17.24
C LEU A 228 17.96 16.99 -17.52
N THR A 229 17.07 17.41 -16.62
CA THR A 229 16.24 18.62 -16.83
C THR A 229 16.99 19.93 -16.58
N ALA A 230 18.09 19.94 -15.81
CA ALA A 230 18.92 21.13 -15.63
C ALA A 230 19.84 21.40 -16.84
N GLY A 231 20.23 20.37 -17.60
CA GLY A 231 21.13 20.51 -18.75
C GLY A 231 20.45 20.93 -20.05
N ALA A 232 19.18 20.55 -20.26
CA ALA A 232 18.47 20.82 -21.50
C ALA A 232 18.12 22.31 -21.71
N LEU A 233 17.98 23.09 -20.64
CA LEU A 233 17.72 24.53 -20.74
C LEU A 233 18.98 25.35 -21.03
N ALA A 234 20.18 24.85 -20.67
CA ALA A 234 21.45 25.54 -20.93
C ALA A 234 21.86 25.51 -22.42
N LEU A 235 21.48 24.46 -23.16
CA LEU A 235 21.80 24.35 -24.59
C LEU A 235 20.90 25.20 -25.49
N LEU A 236 19.69 25.58 -25.05
CA LEU A 236 18.82 26.47 -25.81
C LEU A 236 19.20 27.96 -25.66
N VAL A 237 19.77 28.39 -24.52
CA VAL A 237 20.19 29.79 -24.32
C VAL A 237 21.56 30.07 -24.96
N GLY A 238 22.49 29.09 -24.96
CA GLY A 238 23.80 29.24 -25.62
C GLY A 238 23.74 29.34 -27.15
N GLY A 239 22.76 28.70 -27.79
CA GLY A 239 22.59 28.71 -29.25
C GLY A 239 22.18 30.07 -29.83
N PHE A 240 21.43 30.88 -29.09
CA PHE A 240 20.98 32.19 -29.59
C PHE A 240 22.04 33.29 -29.48
N ILE A 241 23.03 33.16 -28.61
CA ILE A 241 24.12 34.15 -28.49
C ILE A 241 25.15 33.95 -29.61
N ALA A 242 25.36 32.73 -30.10
CA ALA A 242 26.30 32.44 -31.19
C ALA A 242 25.80 32.89 -32.58
N LEU A 243 24.49 32.93 -32.83
CA LEU A 243 23.95 33.31 -34.15
C LEU A 243 23.91 34.83 -34.42
N LYS A 244 23.90 35.69 -33.41
CA LYS A 244 23.88 37.16 -33.64
C LYS A 244 25.22 37.76 -34.07
N ARG A 245 26.34 37.03 -33.97
CA ARG A 245 27.67 37.57 -34.30
C ARG A 245 28.07 37.41 -35.77
N LYS A 246 27.30 36.69 -36.59
CA LYS A 246 27.65 36.38 -37.98
C LYS A 246 26.95 37.25 -39.05
N GLN A 247 26.11 38.21 -38.66
CA GLN A 247 25.34 39.06 -39.60
C GLN A 247 25.77 40.55 -39.63
N ARG A 248 27.01 40.87 -39.26
CA ARG A 248 27.55 42.26 -39.32
C ARG A 248 28.81 42.42 -40.16
N ILE A 249 28.98 41.61 -41.19
CA ILE A 249 30.02 41.82 -42.22
C ILE A 249 29.42 41.43 -43.58
N ALA A 250 28.71 42.36 -44.21
CA ALA A 250 28.51 42.53 -45.66
C ALA A 250 27.68 43.79 -45.89
#